data_AF-A0A7Y0KU63-F1
#
_entry.id   AF-A0A7Y0KU63-F1
#
_cell.length_a   1.000
_cell.length_b   1.000
_cell.length_c   1.000
_cell.angle_alpha   90.00
_cell.angle_beta   90.00
_cell.angle_gamma   90.00
#
_symmetry.space_group_name_H-M   'P 1'
#
loop_
_entity.id
_entity.type
_entity.pdbx_description
1 polymer ?
#
loop_
_entity_poly.entity_id
_entity_poly.type
_entity_poly.pdbx_seq_one_letter_code
_entity_poly.pdbx_strand_id
1 'polypeptide(L)'
;MPPLGQQGNAGDALGTYLKRKAIWQQLRQAADHAGEVLKPYTFRHRYAKASHAAGLPIANIAQAMGHTIEVHLSSYARFTPDATADLYAQVNA
;
A
#
# COMPACT_ATOMS: atom_id res chain seq x y z
N MET A 1 9.24 15.73 7.58
CA MET A 1 9.64 14.70 6.58
C MET A 1 11.16 14.78 6.43
N PRO A 2 11.92 13.67 6.29
CA PRO A 2 13.34 13.79 5.96
C PRO A 2 13.52 14.55 4.64
N PRO A 3 14.62 15.30 4.45
CA PRO A 3 14.87 16.00 3.20
C PRO A 3 14.90 14.98 2.06
N LEU A 4 14.03 15.16 1.06
CA LEU A 4 13.80 14.18 0.00
C LEU A 4 14.91 14.14 -1.07
N GLY A 5 15.95 14.97 -0.93
CA GLY A 5 17.09 14.98 -1.85
C GLY A 5 16.64 15.22 -3.30
N GLN A 6 17.08 14.35 -4.22
CA GLN A 6 16.75 14.43 -5.64
C GLN A 6 15.28 14.05 -5.92
N GLN A 7 14.64 14.78 -6.84
CA GLN A 7 13.33 14.42 -7.39
C GLN A 7 13.34 12.96 -7.89
N GLY A 8 12.36 12.17 -7.45
CA GLY A 8 12.25 10.74 -7.77
C GLY A 8 12.77 9.78 -6.70
N ASN A 9 13.66 10.21 -5.79
CA ASN A 9 14.29 9.34 -4.78
C ASN A 9 13.65 9.38 -3.39
N ALA A 10 12.42 9.91 -3.29
CA ALA A 10 11.71 10.05 -2.02
C ALA A 10 11.50 8.71 -1.28
N GLY A 11 11.33 7.61 -2.02
CA GLY A 11 11.19 6.26 -1.45
C GLY A 11 12.46 5.76 -0.75
N ASP A 12 13.62 6.00 -1.37
CA ASP A 12 14.91 5.59 -0.82
C ASP A 12 15.35 6.48 0.34
N ALA A 13 15.05 7.78 0.26
CA ALA A 13 15.24 8.71 1.37
C ALA A 13 14.39 8.31 2.59
N LEU A 14 13.12 7.97 2.37
CA LEU A 14 12.22 7.46 3.41
C LEU A 14 12.72 6.12 3.97
N GLY A 15 13.16 5.20 3.12
CA GLY A 15 13.72 3.92 3.54
C GLY A 15 14.98 4.07 4.39
N THR A 16 15.89 4.97 4.00
CA THR A 16 17.10 5.29 4.75
C THR A 16 16.77 5.89 6.11
N TYR A 17 15.78 6.79 6.16
CA TYR A 17 15.30 7.37 7.41
C TYR A 17 14.69 6.32 8.33
N LEU A 18 13.78 5.49 7.81
CA LEU A 18 13.09 4.46 8.58
C LEU A 18 14.06 3.42 9.13
N LYS A 19 15.07 2.99 8.36
CA LYS A 19 16.13 2.09 8.82
C LYS A 19 16.85 2.57 10.09
N ARG A 20 16.86 3.86 10.39
CA ARG A 20 17.50 4.41 11.61
C ARG A 20 16.59 4.41 12.83
N LYS A 21 15.33 4.01 12.71
CA LYS A 21 14.35 4.00 13.82
C LYS A 21 14.31 2.63 14.49
N ALA A 22 14.33 2.62 15.83
CA ALA A 22 14.26 1.38 16.62
C ALA A 22 13.02 0.54 16.29
N ILE A 23 11.86 1.18 16.12
CA ILE A 23 10.61 0.50 15.73
C ILE A 23 10.72 -0.20 14.38
N TRP A 24 11.47 0.36 13.42
CA TRP A 24 11.68 -0.26 12.12
C TRP A 24 12.52 -1.52 12.23
N GLN A 25 13.53 -1.52 13.11
CA GLN A 25 14.36 -2.69 13.36
C GLN A 25 13.56 -3.81 14.04
N GLN A 26 12.69 -3.46 14.98
CA GLN A 26 11.76 -4.42 15.61
C GLN A 26 10.81 -5.05 14.58
N LEU A 27 10.21 -4.22 13.71
CA LEU A 27 9.33 -4.72 12.64
C LEU A 27 10.09 -5.61 11.64
N ARG A 28 11.34 -5.26 11.34
CA ARG A 28 12.19 -6.06 10.46
C ARG A 28 12.51 -7.41 11.09
N GLN A 29 12.88 -7.45 12.37
CA GLN A 29 13.10 -8.71 13.09
C GLN A 29 11.84 -9.58 13.12
N ALA A 30 10.67 -8.98 13.35
CA ALA A 30 9.41 -9.72 13.32
C ALA A 30 9.11 -10.30 11.93
N ALA A 31 9.37 -9.53 10.86
CA ALA A 31 9.25 -10.02 9.49
C ALA A 31 10.26 -11.14 9.19
N ASP A 32 11.53 -10.98 9.57
CA ASP A 32 12.57 -11.98 9.38
C ASP A 32 12.23 -13.30 10.12
N HIS A 33 11.68 -13.21 11.34
CA HIS A 33 11.18 -14.38 12.09
C HIS A 33 9.99 -15.08 11.42
N ALA A 34 9.16 -14.34 10.70
CA ALA A 34 8.05 -14.88 9.92
C ALA A 34 8.47 -15.39 8.53
N GLY A 35 9.76 -15.27 8.16
CA GLY A 35 10.25 -15.60 6.81
C GLY A 35 9.85 -14.58 5.74
N GLU A 36 9.45 -13.37 6.15
CA GLU A 36 9.01 -12.28 5.27
C GLU A 36 10.09 -11.20 5.12
N VAL A 37 10.04 -10.46 4.00
CA VAL A 37 10.98 -9.35 3.74
C VAL A 37 10.27 -8.00 3.91
N LEU A 38 10.69 -7.24 4.92
CA LEU A 38 10.18 -5.88 5.15
C LEU A 38 10.90 -4.83 4.28
N LYS A 39 10.21 -4.28 3.29
CA LYS A 39 10.63 -3.10 2.53
C LYS A 39 9.66 -1.92 2.81
N PRO A 40 10.10 -0.66 2.73
CA PRO A 40 9.19 0.50 2.83
C PRO A 40 8.01 0.40 1.85
N TYR A 41 8.28 -0.14 0.65
CA TYR A 41 7.28 -0.36 -0.37
C TYR A 41 6.24 -1.43 0.00
N THR A 42 6.58 -2.39 0.89
CA THR A 42 5.65 -3.42 1.38
C THR A 42 4.47 -2.80 2.12
N PHE A 43 4.65 -1.64 2.78
CA PHE A 43 3.54 -0.91 3.40
C PHE A 43 2.53 -0.39 2.38
N ARG A 44 2.99 0.11 1.22
CA ARG A 44 2.09 0.53 0.14
C ARG A 44 1.27 -0.64 -0.39
N HIS A 45 1.91 -1.79 -0.56
CA HIS A 45 1.21 -3.01 -0.97
C HIS A 45 0.18 -3.47 0.06
N ARG A 46 0.55 -3.50 1.35
CA ARG A 46 -0.37 -3.87 2.44
C ARG A 46 -1.53 -2.90 2.54
N TYR A 47 -1.28 -1.60 2.43
CA TYR A 47 -2.32 -0.56 2.44
C TYR A 47 -3.33 -0.78 1.30
N ALA A 48 -2.85 -0.96 0.07
CA ALA A 48 -3.72 -1.18 -1.09
C ALA A 48 -4.53 -2.49 -0.93
N LYS A 49 -3.88 -3.59 -0.52
CA LYS A 49 -4.54 -4.88 -0.32
C LYS A 49 -5.63 -4.81 0.75
N ALA A 50 -5.32 -4.22 1.91
CA ALA A 50 -6.28 -4.09 3.00
C ALA A 50 -7.45 -3.16 2.64
N SER A 51 -7.17 -2.05 1.95
CA SER A 51 -8.21 -1.10 1.53
C SER A 51 -9.18 -1.71 0.52
N HIS A 52 -8.67 -2.49 -0.45
CA HIS A 52 -9.49 -3.23 -1.39
C HIS A 52 -10.34 -4.30 -0.71
N ALA A 53 -9.76 -5.08 0.22
CA ALA A 53 -10.50 -6.08 0.98
C ALA A 53 -11.59 -5.47 1.88
N ALA A 54 -11.40 -4.22 2.32
CA ALA A 54 -12.40 -3.46 3.07
C ALA A 54 -13.48 -2.80 2.17
N GLY A 55 -13.40 -2.97 0.84
CA GLY A 55 -14.37 -2.40 -0.11
C GLY A 55 -14.29 -0.88 -0.26
N LEU A 56 -13.17 -0.24 0.10
CA LEU A 56 -13.03 1.21 -0.02
C LEU A 56 -13.02 1.64 -1.50
N PRO A 57 -13.58 2.83 -1.84
CA PRO A 57 -13.58 3.30 -3.22
C PRO A 57 -12.18 3.44 -3.80
N ILE A 58 -11.95 2.83 -4.98
CA ILE A 58 -10.64 2.79 -5.64
C ILE A 58 -10.05 4.18 -5.85
N ALA A 59 -10.89 5.17 -6.19
CA ALA A 59 -10.46 6.55 -6.36
C ALA A 59 -9.82 7.13 -5.09
N ASN A 60 -10.43 6.87 -3.92
CA ASN A 60 -9.94 7.35 -2.63
C ASN A 60 -8.62 6.65 -2.26
N ILE A 61 -8.50 5.35 -2.54
CA ILE A 61 -7.26 4.59 -2.30
C ILE A 61 -6.13 5.16 -3.17
N ALA A 62 -6.38 5.34 -4.47
CA ALA A 62 -5.40 5.88 -5.42
C ALA A 62 -4.96 7.30 -5.02
N GLN A 63 -5.90 8.17 -4.70
CA GLN A 63 -5.62 9.55 -4.25
C GLN A 63 -4.78 9.57 -2.97
N ALA A 64 -5.11 8.74 -1.97
CA ALA A 64 -4.35 8.65 -0.72
C ALA A 64 -2.90 8.18 -0.94
N MET A 65 -2.66 7.39 -1.98
CA MET A 65 -1.33 6.95 -2.39
C MET A 65 -0.61 7.94 -3.32
N GLY A 66 -1.29 9.01 -3.75
CA GLY A 66 -0.77 9.98 -4.72
C GLY A 66 -0.69 9.43 -6.15
N HIS A 67 -1.54 8.46 -6.50
CA HIS A 67 -1.63 7.85 -7.82
C HIS A 67 -2.85 8.37 -8.59
N THR A 68 -2.76 8.35 -9.92
CA THR A 68 -3.98 8.31 -10.75
C THR A 68 -4.64 6.94 -10.61
N ILE A 69 -5.94 6.84 -10.93
CA ILE A 69 -6.65 5.55 -10.90
C ILE A 69 -5.97 4.53 -11.82
N GLU A 70 -5.55 4.96 -13.01
CA GLU A 70 -4.84 4.11 -13.97
C GLU A 70 -3.52 3.55 -13.41
N VAL A 71 -2.66 4.42 -12.85
CA VAL A 71 -1.39 4.01 -12.23
C VAL A 71 -1.62 3.07 -11.04
N HIS A 72 -2.68 3.32 -10.27
CA HIS A 72 -3.04 2.44 -9.16
C HIS A 72 -3.46 1.06 -9.66
N LEU A 73 -4.36 1.00 -10.64
CA LEU A 73 -4.89 -0.26 -11.17
C LEU A 73 -3.82 -1.08 -11.88
N SER A 74 -2.87 -0.47 -12.60
CA SER A 74 -1.77 -1.19 -13.25
C SER A 74 -0.94 -2.01 -12.24
N SER A 75 -0.86 -1.56 -10.99
CA SER A 75 -0.11 -2.22 -9.92
C SER A 75 -0.98 -3.06 -8.98
N TYR A 76 -2.25 -2.71 -8.80
CA TYR A 76 -3.10 -3.19 -7.70
C TYR A 76 -4.43 -3.81 -8.11
N ALA A 77 -4.77 -3.90 -9.41
CA ALA A 77 -6.04 -4.49 -9.86
C ALA A 77 -6.28 -5.90 -9.33
N ARG A 78 -5.22 -6.70 -9.12
CA ARG A 78 -5.29 -8.05 -8.53
C ARG A 78 -5.85 -8.12 -7.11
N PHE A 79 -5.96 -6.98 -6.42
CA PHE A 79 -6.51 -6.93 -5.06
C PHE A 79 -7.98 -6.53 -5.04
N THR A 80 -8.53 -6.02 -6.14
CA THR A 80 -9.95 -5.68 -6.26
C THR A 80 -10.78 -6.96 -6.11
N PRO A 81 -11.65 -7.07 -5.09
CA PRO A 81 -12.54 -8.21 -4.96
C PRO A 81 -13.53 -8.24 -6.13
N ASP A 82 -13.84 -9.43 -6.66
CA ASP A 82 -15.01 -9.57 -7.52
C ASP A 82 -16.26 -9.61 -6.65
N ALA A 83 -16.87 -8.43 -6.47
CA ALA A 83 -18.10 -8.24 -5.71
C ALA A 83 -19.26 -7.81 -6.63
N THR A 84 -19.09 -7.96 -7.95
CA THR A 84 -20.02 -7.38 -8.93
C THR A 84 -21.43 -7.92 -8.72
N ALA A 85 -21.57 -9.24 -8.58
CA ALA A 85 -22.85 -9.89 -8.36
C ALA A 85 -23.53 -9.45 -7.05
N ASP A 86 -22.77 -9.37 -5.96
CA ASP A 86 -23.28 -8.97 -4.64
C ASP A 86 -23.74 -7.51 -4.63
N LEU A 87 -23.03 -6.63 -5.31
CA LEU A 87 -23.39 -5.22 -5.45
C LEU A 87 -24.72 -5.06 -6.22
N TYR A 88 -24.88 -5.77 -7.34
CA TYR A 88 -26.16 -5.75 -8.07
C TYR A 88 -27.30 -6.38 -7.26
N ALA A 89 -27.03 -7.42 -6.46
CA ALA A 89 -28.02 -8.01 -5.57
C ALA A 89 -28.49 -7.01 -4.50
N GLN A 90 -27.59 -6.21 -3.91
CA GLN A 90 -27.94 -5.17 -2.94
C GLN A 90 -28.75 -4.03 -3.55
N VAL A 91 -28.46 -3.63 -4.79
CA VAL A 91 -29.20 -2.54 -5.48
C VAL A 91 -30.61 -2.97 -5.87
N ASN A 92 -30.81 -4.26 -6.16
CA ASN A 92 -32.08 -4.81 -6.62
C ASN A 92 -32.97 -5.41 -5.51
N ALA A 93 -32.54 -5.33 -4.24
CA ALA A 93 -33.29 -5.79 -3.07
C ALA A 93 -34.22 -4.68 -2.54
#